data_AF-X1EF28-F1
#
_entry.id   AF-X1EF28-F1
#
_cell.length_a   1.000
_cell.length_b   1.000
_cell.length_c   1.000
_cell.angle_alpha   90.00
_cell.angle_beta   90.00
_cell.angle_gamma   90.00
#
_symmetry.space_group_name_H-M   'P 1'
#
loop_
_entity.id
_entity.type
_entity.pdbx_description
1 polymer ?
#
loop_
_entity_poly.entity_id
_entity_poly.type
_entity_poly.pdbx_seq_one_letter_code
_entity_poly.pdbx_strand_id
1 'polypeptide(L)'
;MELIRYAMEEDGYDQIVYLDWDCIPVKQIPNNFWDILSQKKPFQACLQMYRKTRAPWRGKTDRRKIPNGGFMYIADKEIPKEGIRLWEEIGEGYNDEPAWGKLTDNMTDGWKGIGKYFELFEPEFCNLHKNSGYGSRPDLLEKLENKDVCFVHHQGL
;
A
#
# COMPACT_ATOMS: atom_id res chain seq x y z
N MET A 1 5.34 11.74 3.06
CA MET A 1 6.59 10.97 2.85
C MET A 1 7.71 11.42 3.78
N GLU A 2 8.11 12.70 3.80
CA GLU A 2 9.17 13.21 4.69
C GLU A 2 8.99 12.87 6.18
N LEU A 3 7.75 12.95 6.69
CA LEU A 3 7.45 12.59 8.08
C LEU A 3 7.82 11.14 8.40
N ILE A 4 7.53 10.21 7.48
CA ILE A 4 7.85 8.79 7.64
C ILE A 4 9.36 8.61 7.61
N ARG A 5 10.06 9.29 6.68
CA ARG A 5 11.52 9.27 6.61
C ARG A 5 12.15 9.72 7.93
N TYR A 6 11.72 10.89 8.42
CA TYR A 6 12.22 11.45 9.68
C TYR A 6 12.01 10.49 10.85
N ALA A 7 10.82 9.92 11.00
CA ALA A 7 10.54 8.96 12.06
C ALA A 7 11.46 7.72 11.98
N MET A 8 11.71 7.18 10.80
CA MET A 8 12.56 5.98 10.67
C MET A 8 14.07 6.28 10.85
N GLU A 9 14.53 7.44 10.39
CA GLU A 9 15.95 7.83 10.40
C GLU A 9 16.37 8.49 11.71
N GLU A 10 15.63 9.52 12.13
CA GLU A 10 15.99 10.38 13.25
C GLU A 10 15.43 9.83 14.57
N ASP A 11 14.15 9.43 14.59
CA ASP A 11 13.55 8.82 15.78
C ASP A 11 13.95 7.32 15.91
N GLY A 12 14.53 6.74 14.86
CA GLY A 12 15.16 5.43 14.90
C GLY A 12 14.23 4.23 14.79
N TYR A 13 12.95 4.41 14.41
CA TYR A 13 12.00 3.29 14.26
C TYR A 13 12.41 2.34 13.11
N ASP A 14 12.45 1.03 13.40
CA ASP A 14 12.76 0.00 12.41
C ASP A 14 11.56 -0.37 11.54
N GLN A 15 10.36 -0.29 12.10
CA GLN A 15 9.10 -0.55 11.40
C GLN A 15 8.05 0.47 11.83
N ILE A 16 7.22 0.91 10.89
CA ILE A 16 6.13 1.86 11.11
C ILE A 16 4.89 1.38 10.36
N VAL A 17 3.72 1.65 10.95
CA VAL A 17 2.44 1.69 10.22
C VAL A 17 1.96 3.13 10.20
N TYR A 18 1.83 3.69 8.99
CA TYR A 18 1.16 4.94 8.75
C TYR A 18 -0.34 4.69 8.54
N LEU A 19 -1.17 5.51 9.19
CA LEU A 19 -2.62 5.52 9.05
C LEU A 19 -3.05 6.92 8.63
N ASP A 20 -3.85 7.03 7.57
CA ASP A 20 -4.53 8.28 7.23
C ASP A 20 -5.66 8.57 8.22
N TRP A 21 -6.10 9.82 8.31
CA TRP A 21 -7.09 10.27 9.30
C TRP A 21 -8.46 9.60 9.16
N ASP A 22 -8.80 9.12 7.96
CA ASP A 22 -10.01 8.38 7.61
C ASP A 22 -9.78 6.84 7.60
N CYS A 23 -8.68 6.38 8.20
CA CYS A 23 -8.42 4.96 8.49
C CYS A 23 -8.93 4.60 9.88
N ILE A 24 -10.05 3.89 9.93
CA ILE A 24 -10.82 3.66 11.15
C ILE A 24 -10.44 2.31 11.77
N PRO A 25 -10.04 2.26 13.06
CA PRO A 25 -9.86 0.99 13.76
C PRO A 25 -11.22 0.34 14.02
N VAL A 26 -11.37 -0.93 13.64
CA VAL A 26 -12.60 -1.72 13.80
C VAL A 26 -12.42 -2.91 14.75
N LYS A 27 -11.17 -3.28 15.03
CA LYS A 27 -10.80 -4.39 15.90
C LYS A 27 -9.44 -4.11 16.54
N GLN A 28 -9.22 -4.66 17.73
CA GLN A 28 -7.91 -4.61 18.41
C GLN A 28 -6.85 -5.34 17.57
N ILE A 29 -5.67 -4.72 17.42
CA ILE A 29 -4.52 -5.36 16.77
C ILE A 29 -4.07 -6.59 17.58
N PRO A 30 -3.70 -7.71 16.93
CA PRO A 30 -3.23 -8.88 17.64
C PRO A 30 -1.82 -8.67 18.21
N ASN A 31 -1.44 -9.44 19.24
CA ASN A 31 -0.12 -9.32 19.87
C ASN A 31 1.06 -9.63 18.93
N ASN A 32 0.82 -10.43 17.89
CA ASN A 32 1.79 -10.81 16.86
C ASN A 32 1.64 -9.99 15.56
N PHE A 33 1.08 -8.78 15.65
CA PHE A 33 0.82 -7.89 14.51
C PHE A 33 2.07 -7.65 13.64
N TRP A 34 3.19 -7.29 14.25
CA TRP A 34 4.45 -7.03 13.54
C TRP A 34 5.03 -8.30 12.91
N ASP A 35 4.95 -9.43 13.61
CA ASP A 35 5.42 -10.72 13.09
C ASP A 35 4.67 -11.10 11.82
N ILE A 36 3.34 -10.92 11.80
CA ILE A 36 2.50 -11.21 10.63
C ILE A 36 2.84 -10.27 9.46
N LEU A 37 2.96 -8.96 9.71
CA LEU A 37 3.32 -8.01 8.64
C LEU A 37 4.72 -8.30 8.07
N SER A 38 5.70 -8.64 8.90
CA SER A 38 7.06 -8.94 8.44
C SER A 38 7.19 -10.18 7.54
N GLN A 39 6.15 -11.00 7.39
CA GLN A 39 6.17 -12.18 6.50
C GLN A 39 6.09 -11.82 5.00
N LYS A 40 5.80 -10.57 4.65
CA LYS A 40 5.68 -10.09 3.27
C LYS A 40 6.79 -9.09 2.93
N LYS A 41 6.63 -8.32 1.84
CA LYS A 41 7.61 -7.27 1.48
C LYS A 41 7.63 -6.16 2.55
N PRO A 42 8.76 -5.44 2.67
CA PRO A 42 8.94 -4.37 3.66
C PRO A 42 8.08 -3.12 3.39
N PHE A 43 7.30 -3.11 2.30
CA PHE A 43 6.25 -2.15 2.04
C PHE A 43 4.93 -2.91 1.86
N GLN A 44 3.85 -2.52 2.54
CA GLN A 44 2.52 -3.06 2.28
C GLN A 44 1.46 -1.97 2.34
N ALA A 45 0.53 -2.00 1.41
CA ALA A 45 -0.59 -1.06 1.32
C ALA A 45 -1.71 -1.66 0.46
N CYS A 46 -2.96 -1.32 0.80
CA CYS A 46 -4.13 -1.87 0.13
C CYS A 46 -4.14 -1.50 -1.36
N LEU A 47 -4.37 -2.46 -2.25
CA LEU A 47 -4.51 -2.17 -3.67
C LEU A 47 -5.87 -1.53 -3.97
N GLN A 48 -5.86 -0.31 -4.50
CA GLN A 48 -7.07 0.41 -4.87
C GLN A 48 -7.22 0.58 -6.37
N MET A 49 -8.44 0.49 -6.89
CA MET A 49 -8.81 0.84 -8.26
C MET A 49 -9.38 2.27 -8.35
N TYR A 50 -8.67 3.15 -9.07
CA TYR A 50 -9.08 4.53 -9.33
C TYR A 50 -9.90 4.67 -10.63
N ARG A 51 -10.62 5.78 -10.76
CA ARG A 51 -11.34 6.11 -12.01
C ARG A 51 -10.37 6.47 -13.14
N LYS A 52 -9.36 7.28 -12.83
CA LYS A 52 -8.34 7.77 -13.77
C LYS A 52 -7.08 6.89 -13.72
N THR A 53 -6.28 6.95 -14.77
CA THR A 53 -4.93 6.34 -14.80
C THR A 53 -4.06 6.95 -13.70
N ARG A 54 -3.38 6.09 -12.95
CA ARG A 54 -2.43 6.44 -11.89
C ARG A 54 -1.05 5.80 -12.07
N ALA A 55 -0.95 4.73 -12.86
CA ALA A 55 0.29 4.06 -13.22
C ALA A 55 0.49 4.06 -14.75
N PRO A 56 0.79 5.22 -15.37
CA PRO A 56 0.95 5.31 -16.82
C PRO A 56 2.08 4.44 -17.37
N TRP A 57 3.09 4.10 -16.56
CA TRP A 57 4.24 3.28 -16.94
C TRP A 57 3.94 1.78 -17.15
N ARG A 58 2.79 1.27 -16.68
CA ARG A 58 2.41 -0.16 -16.81
C ARG A 58 1.86 -0.54 -18.20
N GLY A 59 2.13 0.27 -19.24
CA GLY A 59 1.62 0.01 -20.58
C GLY A 59 0.09 0.10 -20.64
N LYS A 60 -0.61 -0.99 -21.00
CA LYS A 60 -2.08 -1.04 -21.16
C LYS A 60 -2.81 -1.78 -20.03
N THR A 61 -2.11 -2.45 -19.13
CA THR A 61 -2.70 -3.30 -18.07
C THR A 61 -2.67 -2.61 -16.71
N ASP A 62 -3.73 -2.77 -15.92
CA ASP A 62 -3.84 -2.33 -14.51
C ASP A 62 -3.35 -0.91 -14.17
N ARG A 63 -3.36 0.01 -15.14
CA ARG A 63 -2.88 1.39 -14.98
C ARG A 63 -3.68 2.24 -14.00
N ARG A 64 -4.82 1.74 -13.55
CA ARG A 64 -5.73 2.39 -12.59
C ARG A 64 -5.65 1.78 -11.20
N LYS A 65 -4.84 0.72 -11.02
CA LYS A 65 -4.71 0.02 -9.75
C LYS A 65 -3.38 0.39 -9.11
N ILE A 66 -3.35 1.07 -7.98
CA ILE A 66 -2.10 1.40 -7.29
C ILE A 66 -2.31 1.23 -5.77
N PRO A 67 -1.22 1.12 -4.98
CA PRO A 67 -1.32 1.16 -3.53
C PRO A 67 -2.03 2.44 -3.08
N ASN A 68 -2.96 2.32 -2.14
CA ASN A 68 -3.60 3.46 -1.51
C ASN A 68 -2.85 3.86 -0.23
N GLY A 69 -2.72 5.17 0.00
CA GLY A 69 -1.98 5.73 1.13
C GLY A 69 -2.67 5.65 2.50
N GLY A 70 -3.89 5.10 2.59
CA GLY A 70 -4.68 5.07 3.83
C GLY A 70 -4.10 4.20 4.94
N PHE A 71 -3.42 3.12 4.57
CA PHE A 71 -2.65 2.26 5.46
C PHE A 71 -1.37 1.87 4.74
N MET A 72 -0.22 2.18 5.35
CA MET A 72 1.08 1.78 4.82
C MET A 72 1.94 1.19 5.92
N TYR A 73 2.31 -0.08 5.79
CA TYR A 73 3.36 -0.69 6.60
C TYR A 73 4.70 -0.54 5.90
N ILE A 74 5.72 -0.11 6.66
CA ILE A 74 7.06 0.17 6.16
C ILE A 74 8.07 -0.39 7.16
N ALA A 75 8.99 -1.24 6.70
CA ALA A 75 9.99 -1.93 7.51
C ALA A 75 11.41 -1.88 6.92
N ASP A 76 11.67 -0.91 6.05
CA ASP A 76 12.98 -0.63 5.47
C ASP A 76 13.17 0.89 5.38
N LYS A 77 14.27 1.40 5.94
CA LYS A 77 14.59 2.82 6.04
C LYS A 77 14.88 3.47 4.68
N GLU A 78 15.16 2.67 3.65
CA GLU A 78 15.36 3.17 2.29
C GLU A 78 14.04 3.40 1.53
N ILE A 79 12.93 2.79 1.98
CA ILE A 79 11.62 2.95 1.32
C ILE A 79 11.14 4.40 1.26
N PRO A 80 11.16 5.18 2.36
CA PRO A 80 10.72 6.57 2.30
C PRO A 80 11.57 7.41 1.33
N LYS A 81 12.89 7.22 1.29
CA LYS A 81 13.79 7.92 0.36
C LYS A 81 13.47 7.60 -1.09
N GLU A 82 13.32 6.32 -1.40
CA GLU A 82 12.95 5.90 -2.76
C GLU A 82 11.56 6.39 -3.15
N GLY A 83 10.60 6.41 -2.22
CA GLY A 83 9.28 7.00 -2.42
C GLY A 83 9.34 8.49 -2.77
N ILE A 84 10.15 9.27 -2.04
CA ILE A 84 10.39 10.70 -2.32
C ILE A 84 11.01 10.88 -3.71
N ARG A 85 12.08 10.14 -4.00
CA ARG A 85 12.76 10.18 -5.31
C ARG A 85 11.80 9.87 -6.47
N LEU A 86 10.96 8.86 -6.32
CA LEU A 86 9.97 8.46 -7.33
C LEU A 86 8.84 9.48 -7.47
N TRP A 87 8.44 10.13 -6.39
CA TRP A 87 7.46 11.21 -6.43
C TRP A 87 7.98 12.41 -7.22
N GLU A 88 9.24 12.80 -6.99
CA GLU A 88 9.92 13.85 -7.76
C GLU A 88 10.06 13.47 -9.24
N GLU A 89 10.38 12.20 -9.56
CA GLU A 89 10.50 11.69 -10.93
C GLU A 89 9.15 11.73 -11.69
N ILE A 90 8.05 11.39 -11.02
CA ILE A 90 6.71 11.36 -11.63
C ILE A 90 6.22 12.77 -12.00
N GLY A 91 6.63 13.77 -11.21
CA GLY A 91 6.36 15.19 -11.47
C GLY A 91 4.97 15.66 -11.03
N GLU A 92 4.68 16.93 -11.34
CA GLU A 92 3.50 17.65 -10.87
C GLU A 92 2.19 17.09 -11.48
N GLY A 93 1.12 17.09 -10.68
CA GLY A 93 -0.24 16.70 -11.12
C GLY A 93 -0.77 15.36 -10.57
N TYR A 94 0.07 14.61 -9.86
CA TYR A 94 -0.31 13.44 -9.08
C TYR A 94 -0.13 13.69 -7.59
N ASN A 95 -0.88 12.94 -6.76
CA ASN A 95 -0.56 12.80 -5.34
C ASN A 95 0.67 11.87 -5.17
N ASP A 96 1.01 11.53 -3.95
CA ASP A 96 2.12 10.63 -3.61
C ASP A 96 1.86 9.16 -3.99
N GLU A 97 0.60 8.72 -4.06
CA GLU A 97 0.25 7.31 -4.28
C GLU A 97 0.85 6.65 -5.55
N PRO A 98 0.95 7.33 -6.72
CA PRO A 98 1.70 6.80 -7.86
C PRO A 98 3.17 6.48 -7.56
N ALA A 99 3.84 7.23 -6.68
CA ALA A 99 5.21 6.92 -6.29
C ALA A 99 5.28 5.56 -5.58
N TRP A 100 4.34 5.28 -4.67
CA TRP A 100 4.19 3.95 -4.05
C TRP A 100 3.87 2.86 -5.08
N GLY A 101 3.05 3.17 -6.08
CA GLY A 101 2.77 2.26 -7.19
C GLY A 101 4.02 1.90 -7.97
N LYS A 102 4.87 2.88 -8.28
CA LYS A 102 6.13 2.68 -8.99
C LYS A 102 7.15 1.94 -8.12
N LEU A 103 7.19 2.23 -6.82
CA LEU A 103 8.01 1.53 -5.83
C LEU A 103 7.70 0.03 -5.82
N THR A 104 6.43 -0.35 -5.67
CA THR A 104 6.03 -1.77 -5.65
C THR A 104 6.38 -2.49 -6.96
N ASP A 105 6.25 -1.82 -8.10
CA ASP A 105 6.69 -2.37 -9.38
C ASP A 105 8.20 -2.56 -9.43
N ASN A 106 8.99 -1.57 -9.00
CA ASN A 106 10.45 -1.65 -8.97
C ASN A 106 10.94 -2.79 -8.06
N MET A 107 10.28 -3.00 -6.91
CA MET A 107 10.57 -4.10 -5.98
C MET A 107 10.36 -5.51 -6.55
N THR A 108 9.68 -5.62 -7.69
CA THR A 108 9.39 -6.89 -8.37
C THR A 108 9.84 -6.93 -9.83
N ASP A 109 10.73 -6.04 -10.26
CA ASP A 109 11.16 -5.94 -11.67
C ASP A 109 9.96 -5.76 -12.63
N GLY A 110 9.13 -4.77 -12.31
CA GLY A 110 7.90 -4.41 -13.02
C GLY A 110 6.63 -5.01 -12.44
N TRP A 111 5.47 -4.59 -12.99
CA TRP A 111 4.15 -5.09 -12.57
C TRP A 111 3.96 -6.58 -12.90
N LYS A 112 3.63 -7.38 -11.89
CA LYS A 112 3.39 -8.84 -12.02
C LYS A 112 1.92 -9.25 -11.91
N GLY A 113 0.99 -8.28 -11.92
CA GLY A 113 -0.45 -8.55 -11.81
C GLY A 113 -0.98 -8.51 -10.38
N ILE A 114 -2.32 -8.38 -10.27
CA ILE A 114 -3.01 -8.22 -8.98
C ILE A 114 -2.82 -9.41 -8.03
N GLY A 115 -2.73 -10.64 -8.55
CA GLY A 115 -2.49 -11.83 -7.71
C GLY A 115 -1.14 -11.76 -7.00
N LYS A 116 -0.08 -11.40 -7.73
CA LYS A 116 1.26 -11.28 -7.13
C LYS A 116 1.33 -10.11 -6.15
N TYR A 117 0.62 -9.03 -6.44
CA TYR A 117 0.50 -7.92 -5.51
C TYR A 117 -0.15 -8.35 -4.20
N PHE A 118 -1.24 -9.13 -4.24
CA PHE A 118 -1.91 -9.63 -3.03
C PHE A 118 -0.96 -10.42 -2.11
N GLU A 119 -0.16 -11.31 -2.71
CA GLU A 119 0.81 -12.12 -1.98
C GLU A 119 1.90 -11.27 -1.30
N LEU A 120 2.39 -10.25 -1.99
CA LEU A 120 3.60 -9.52 -1.59
C LEU A 120 3.34 -8.23 -0.81
N PHE A 121 2.25 -7.52 -1.10
CA PHE A 121 2.07 -6.11 -0.71
C PHE A 121 0.72 -5.82 -0.06
N GLU A 122 -0.29 -6.66 -0.23
CA GLU A 122 -1.59 -6.44 0.41
C GLU A 122 -1.48 -6.68 1.92
N PRO A 123 -1.78 -5.70 2.79
CA PRO A 123 -1.58 -5.83 4.23
C PRO A 123 -2.64 -6.72 4.84
N GLU A 124 -2.30 -7.59 5.78
CA GLU A 124 -3.27 -8.49 6.44
C GLU A 124 -4.35 -7.72 7.21
N PHE A 125 -3.97 -6.62 7.85
CA PHE A 125 -4.79 -5.98 8.88
C PHE A 125 -5.62 -4.80 8.42
N CYS A 126 -5.60 -4.46 7.13
CA CYS A 126 -6.37 -3.34 6.60
C CYS A 126 -7.16 -3.74 5.35
N ASN A 127 -8.38 -3.23 5.22
CA ASN A 127 -9.17 -3.31 3.99
C ASN A 127 -9.66 -1.92 3.56
N LEU A 128 -9.98 -1.78 2.27
CA LEU A 128 -10.65 -0.59 1.74
C LEU A 128 -12.16 -0.73 1.92
N HIS A 129 -12.84 0.33 2.33
CA HIS A 129 -14.31 0.35 2.38
C HIS A 129 -14.94 0.18 0.98
N LYS A 130 -14.29 0.71 -0.07
CA LYS A 130 -14.76 0.64 -1.46
C LYS A 130 -13.60 0.64 -2.45
N ASN A 131 -13.88 0.33 -3.71
CA ASN A 131 -12.94 0.41 -4.83
C ASN A 131 -11.68 -0.46 -4.69
N SER A 132 -11.80 -1.64 -4.08
CA SER A 132 -10.74 -2.63 -4.05
C SER A 132 -10.20 -2.94 -5.46
N GLY A 133 -8.88 -3.06 -5.59
CA GLY A 133 -8.18 -3.44 -6.81
C GLY A 133 -8.50 -4.86 -7.32
N TYR A 134 -9.21 -5.66 -6.52
CA TYR A 134 -9.39 -7.10 -6.75
C TYR A 134 -10.78 -7.50 -7.26
N GLY A 135 -11.68 -6.54 -7.50
CA GLY A 135 -13.09 -6.80 -7.85
C GLY A 135 -13.35 -7.69 -9.08
N SER A 136 -12.34 -7.97 -9.90
CA SER A 136 -12.45 -8.85 -11.07
C SER A 136 -11.96 -10.29 -10.83
N ARG A 137 -11.59 -10.67 -9.60
CA ARG A 137 -11.00 -11.99 -9.28
C ARG A 137 -11.68 -12.61 -8.04
N PRO A 138 -12.65 -13.52 -8.21
CA PRO A 138 -13.37 -14.14 -7.10
C PRO A 138 -12.45 -14.80 -6.06
N ASP A 139 -11.39 -15.47 -6.52
CA ASP A 139 -10.40 -16.12 -5.66
C ASP A 139 -9.60 -15.15 -4.76
N LEU A 140 -9.45 -13.89 -5.18
CA LEU A 140 -8.82 -12.85 -4.37
C LEU A 140 -9.84 -12.13 -3.48
N LEU A 141 -11.10 -12.04 -3.90
CA LEU A 141 -12.18 -11.51 -3.07
C LEU A 141 -12.42 -12.38 -1.84
N GLU A 142 -12.48 -13.69 -2.02
CA GLU A 142 -12.59 -14.64 -0.90
C GLU A 142 -11.41 -14.48 0.08
N LYS A 143 -10.19 -14.29 -0.44
CA LYS A 143 -9.02 -14.03 0.43
C LYS A 143 -9.14 -12.70 1.17
N LEU A 144 -9.66 -11.64 0.54
CA LEU A 144 -9.88 -10.34 1.20
C LEU A 144 -10.90 -10.41 2.34
N GLU A 145 -11.95 -11.20 2.15
CA GLU A 145 -13.02 -11.41 3.14
C GLU A 145 -12.52 -12.19 4.37
N ASN A 146 -11.50 -13.02 4.17
CA ASN A 146 -10.88 -13.82 5.23
C ASN A 146 -9.70 -13.15 5.95
N LYS A 147 -9.34 -11.91 5.58
CA LYS A 147 -8.28 -11.16 6.25
C LYS A 147 -8.65 -10.84 7.70
N ASP A 148 -7.65 -10.79 8.58
CA ASP A 148 -7.87 -10.36 9.96
C ASP A 148 -7.98 -8.83 10.11
N VAL A 149 -9.02 -8.24 9.52
CA VAL A 149 -9.17 -6.78 9.38
C VAL A 149 -9.24 -6.09 10.75
N CYS A 150 -8.22 -5.27 11.04
CA CYS A 150 -8.16 -4.39 12.20
C CYS A 150 -8.50 -2.93 11.85
N PHE A 151 -8.27 -2.54 10.59
CA PHE A 151 -8.47 -1.19 10.08
C PHE A 151 -9.30 -1.19 8.79
N VAL A 152 -10.14 -0.18 8.63
CA VAL A 152 -10.88 0.06 7.38
C VAL A 152 -10.62 1.50 6.94
N HIS A 153 -10.11 1.67 5.73
CA HIS A 153 -9.90 3.00 5.16
C HIS A 153 -11.14 3.49 4.38
N HIS A 154 -11.70 4.63 4.81
CA HIS A 154 -12.94 5.23 4.34
C HIS A 154 -12.71 6.41 3.39
N GLN A 155 -12.15 6.14 2.22
CA GLN A 155 -11.83 7.22 1.29
C GLN A 155 -13.07 8.04 0.84
N GLY A 156 -13.02 9.36 1.08
CA GLY A 156 -14.00 10.34 0.62
C GLY A 156 -15.25 10.47 1.50
N LEU A 157 -15.03 10.53 2.81
CA LEU A 157 -15.97 11.14 3.77
C LEU A 157 -16.16 12.64 3.47
#